data_AF-A0A4Q5UKX1-F1
#
_entry.id   AF-A0A4Q5UKX1-F1
#
_cell.length_a   1.000
_cell.length_b   1.000
_cell.length_c   1.000
_cell.angle_alpha   90.00
_cell.angle_beta   90.00
_cell.angle_gamma   90.00
#
_symmetry.space_group_name_H-M   'P 1'
#
loop_
_entity.id
_entity.type
_entity.pdbx_description
1 polymer ?
#
loop_
_entity_poly.entity_id
_entity_poly.type
_entity_poly.pdbx_seq_one_letter_code
_entity_poly.pdbx_strand_id
1 'polypeptide(L)' 'EKIVSARPLQIIKGGTLLRRNMRREYITEEELREHLRKEGIEDLKYVKEAFVESDGTISFVKQPENK' A
#
# COMPACT_ATOMS: atom_id res chain seq x y z
N GLU A 1 1.99 -25.82 14.13
CA GLU A 1 1.40 -24.54 14.60
C GLU A 1 0.78 -23.81 13.43
N LYS A 2 -0.41 -23.20 13.60
CA LYS A 2 -0.93 -22.24 12.63
C LYS A 2 -0.27 -20.90 12.93
N ILE A 3 0.76 -20.55 12.18
CA ILE A 3 1.36 -19.21 12.22
C ILE A 3 0.24 -18.25 11.82
N VAL A 4 -0.24 -17.45 12.79
CA VAL A 4 -1.22 -16.39 12.53
C VAL A 4 -0.47 -15.25 11.84
N SER A 5 -0.20 -15.39 10.55
CA SER A 5 0.15 -14.24 9.73
C SER A 5 -1.10 -13.37 9.66
N ALA A 6 -1.01 -12.14 10.18
CA ALA A 6 -2.06 -11.16 9.99
C ALA A 6 -2.29 -11.00 8.48
N ARG A 7 -3.56 -11.07 8.05
CA ARG A 7 -3.88 -10.87 6.63
C ARG A 7 -3.43 -9.47 6.21
N PRO A 8 -2.83 -9.29 5.03
CA PRO A 8 -2.40 -7.98 4.56
C PRO A 8 -3.56 -6.98 4.57
N LEU A 9 -3.30 -5.76 5.03
CA LEU A 9 -4.33 -4.73 5.13
C LEU A 9 -4.21 -3.76 3.95
N GLN A 10 -5.26 -3.68 3.14
CA GLN A 10 -5.30 -2.76 2.01
C GLN A 10 -5.29 -1.30 2.48
N ILE A 11 -4.39 -0.48 1.95
CA ILE A 11 -4.26 0.95 2.26
C ILE A 11 -4.48 1.86 1.04
N ILE A 12 -4.39 1.34 -0.19
CA ILE A 12 -4.77 2.06 -1.42
C ILE A 12 -5.76 1.20 -2.23
N LYS A 13 -6.78 1.85 -2.79
CA LYS A 13 -7.69 1.25 -3.78
C LYS A 13 -7.99 2.24 -4.90
N GLY A 14 -7.60 1.92 -6.13
CA GLY A 14 -7.78 2.76 -7.32
C GLY A 14 -7.22 4.17 -7.14
N GLY A 15 -6.00 4.29 -6.63
CA GLY A 15 -5.35 5.57 -6.33
C GLY A 15 -5.92 6.36 -5.15
N THR A 16 -6.92 5.83 -4.44
CA THR A 16 -7.50 6.48 -3.26
C THR A 16 -6.92 5.89 -1.97
N LEU A 17 -6.53 6.75 -1.03
CA LEU A 17 -6.03 6.37 0.29
C LEU A 17 -7.16 5.87 1.20
N LEU A 18 -7.01 4.66 1.74
CA LEU A 18 -7.87 4.11 2.77
C LEU A 18 -7.36 4.55 4.15
N ARG A 19 -7.54 5.83 4.48
CA ARG A 19 -6.98 6.47 5.69
C ARG A 19 -7.33 5.75 6.99
N ARG A 20 -8.50 5.10 7.08
CA ARG A 20 -8.86 4.29 8.25
C ARG A 20 -7.92 3.10 8.45
N ASN A 21 -7.51 2.45 7.36
CA ASN A 21 -6.62 1.29 7.40
C ASN A 21 -5.17 1.73 7.65
N MET A 22 -4.73 2.82 7.02
CA MET A 22 -3.43 3.42 7.32
C MET A 22 -3.26 3.73 8.81
N ARG A 23 -4.29 4.33 9.45
CA ARG A 23 -4.28 4.57 10.91
C ARG A 23 -4.21 3.31 11.75
N ARG A 24 -4.74 2.17 11.28
CA ARG A 24 -4.68 0.89 12.03
C ARG A 24 -3.29 0.28 12.01
N GLU A 25 -2.55 0.52 10.94
CA GLU A 25 -1.17 0.04 10.74
C GLU A 25 -0.13 1.12 11.10
N TYR A 26 -0.56 2.24 11.68
CA TYR A 26 0.29 3.38 12.05
C TYR A 26 1.10 3.96 10.88
N ILE A 27 0.62 3.79 9.64
CA ILE A 27 1.28 4.30 8.43
C ILE A 27 0.84 5.74 8.17
N THR A 28 1.83 6.64 8.10
CA THR A 28 1.64 8.04 7.71
C THR A 28 1.62 8.18 6.19
N GLU A 29 1.09 9.31 5.70
CA GLU A 29 1.13 9.62 4.27
C GLU A 29 2.58 9.85 3.78
N GLU A 30 3.47 10.32 4.65
CA GLU A 30 4.89 10.54 4.35
C GLU A 30 5.63 9.20 4.14
N GLU A 31 5.47 8.25 5.06
CA GLU A 31 6.03 6.89 4.93
C GLU A 31 5.52 6.21 3.67
N LEU A 32 4.21 6.30 3.38
CA LEU A 32 3.65 5.75 2.15
C LEU A 32 4.29 6.37 0.91
N ARG A 33 4.50 7.69 0.90
CA ARG A 33 5.16 8.40 -0.20
C ARG A 33 6.63 8.02 -0.35
N GLU A 34 7.34 7.74 0.74
CA GLU A 34 8.70 7.20 0.67
C GLU A 34 8.75 5.84 -0.03
N HIS A 35 7.84 4.93 0.33
CA HIS A 35 7.75 3.62 -0.31
C HIS A 35 7.40 3.74 -1.80
N LEU A 36 6.47 4.62 -2.16
CA LEU A 36 6.13 4.89 -3.55
C LEU A 36 7.34 5.40 -4.36
N ARG A 37 8.13 6.33 -3.79
CA ARG A 37 9.36 6.83 -4.44
C ARG A 37 10.41 5.73 -4.64
N LYS A 38 10.59 4.84 -3.65
CA LYS A 38 11.52 3.69 -3.78
C LYS A 38 11.13 2.74 -4.92
N GLU A 39 9.82 2.60 -5.17
CA GLU A 39 9.26 1.79 -6.26
C GLU A 39 9.13 2.53 -7.62
N GLY A 40 9.62 3.77 -7.69
CA GLY A 40 9.55 4.62 -8.88
C GLY A 40 8.12 5.05 -9.24
N ILE A 41 7.22 5.16 -8.24
CA ILE A 41 5.84 5.60 -8.42
C ILE A 41 5.71 7.03 -7.90
N GLU A 42 5.47 7.98 -8.82
CA GLU A 42 5.40 9.41 -8.47
C GLU A 42 3.97 9.87 -8.09
N ASP A 43 2.95 9.16 -8.56
CA ASP A 43 1.55 9.55 -8.40
C ASP A 43 0.69 8.35 -8.00
N LEU A 44 -0.17 8.55 -6.99
CA LEU A 44 -1.11 7.55 -6.49
C LEU A 44 -2.07 7.05 -7.58
N LYS A 45 -2.38 7.87 -8.60
CA LYS A 45 -3.25 7.45 -9.71
C LYS A 45 -2.74 6.22 -10.45
N TYR A 46 -1.42 5.98 -10.43
CA TYR A 46 -0.78 4.80 -11.03
C TYR A 46 -0.83 3.56 -10.15
N VAL A 47 -1.35 3.67 -8.92
CA VAL A 47 -1.47 2.55 -7.98
C VAL A 47 -2.90 2.01 -8.02
N LYS A 48 -3.05 0.77 -8.50
CA LYS A 48 -4.32 0.05 -8.45
C LYS A 48 -4.65 -0.35 -7.01
N GLU A 49 -3.70 -0.97 -6.31
CA GLU A 49 -3.87 -1.43 -4.93
C GLU A 49 -2.54 -1.33 -4.17
N ALA A 50 -2.60 -1.15 -2.86
CA ALA A 50 -1.44 -1.30 -1.99
C ALA A 50 -1.85 -1.91 -0.65
N PHE A 51 -0.97 -2.70 -0.04
CA PHE A 51 -1.22 -3.45 1.18
C PHE A 51 -0.07 -3.29 2.15
N VAL A 52 -0.38 -3.25 3.45
CA VAL A 52 0.61 -3.46 4.51
C VAL A 52 0.67 -4.96 4.79
N GLU A 53 1.84 -5.56 4.60
CA GLU A 53 2.11 -6.97 4.82
C GLU A 53 2.36 -7.24 6.32
N SER A 54 2.38 -8.51 6.72
CA SER A 54 2.54 -8.89 8.13
C SER A 54 3.88 -8.50 8.76
N ASP A 55 4.89 -8.17 7.94
CA ASP A 55 6.21 -7.69 8.36
C ASP A 55 6.31 -6.15 8.36
N GLY A 56 5.22 -5.44 8.07
CA GLY A 56 5.16 -3.98 8.01
C GLY A 56 5.63 -3.39 6.67
N THR A 57 6.04 -4.21 5.71
CA THR A 57 6.36 -3.72 4.36
C THR A 57 5.10 -3.34 3.60
N ILE A 58 5.25 -2.50 2.57
CA ILE A 58 4.16 -2.07 1.69
C ILE A 58 4.36 -2.66 0.31
N SER A 59 3.40 -3.46 -0.14
CA SER A 59 3.33 -3.96 -1.51
C SER A 59 2.45 -3.08 -2.38
N PHE A 60 2.80 -2.91 -3.66
CA PHE A 60 2.06 -2.08 -4.61
C PHE A 60 1.70 -2.87 -5.88
N VAL A 61 0.45 -2.73 -6.31
CA VAL A 61 -0.03 -3.20 -7.61
C VAL A 61 -0.23 -1.97 -8.48
N LYS A 62 0.54 -1.84 -9.55
CA LYS A 62 0.42 -0.73 -10.52
C LYS A 62 -0.84 -0.92 -11.37
N GLN A 63 -1.41 0.19 -11.86
CA GLN A 63 -2.44 0.13 -12.90
C GLN A 63 -1.86 -0.54 -14.14
N PRO A 64 -2.62 -1.36 -14.87
CA PRO A 64 -2.17 -1.85 -16.17
C PRO A 64 -1.87 -0.65 -17.07
N GLU A 65 -0.74 -0.67 -17.76
CA GLU A 65 -0.50 0.30 -18.84
C GLU A 65 -1.58 0.08 -19.88
N ASN A 66 -2.48 1.05 -20.04
CA ASN A 66 -3.34 1.10 -21.22
C ASN A 66 -2.40 1.32 -22.41
N LYS A 67 -2.11 0.25 -23.16
CA LYS A 67 -1.67 0.35 -24.55
C LYS A 67 -2.85 0.70 -25.45
#